data_AF-A0A4Q3CL75-F1
#
_entry.id   AF-A0A4Q3CL75-F1
#
_cell.length_a   1.000
_cell.length_b   1.000
_cell.length_c   1.000
_cell.angle_alpha   90.00
_cell.angle_beta   90.00
_cell.angle_gamma   90.00
#
_symmetry.space_group_name_H-M   'P 1'
#
loop_
_entity.id
_entity.type
_entity.pdbx_description
1 polymer ?
#
loop_
_entity_poly.entity_id
_entity_poly.type
_entity_poly.pdbx_seq_one_letter_code
_entity_poly.pdbx_strand_id
1 'polypeptide(L)'
;MLIRWRVPKTIQWLVKLFLIYLFIFTAFRVATVICFKPKNIAVYELGSSFWLGLKYDLRWISFILLPIAVISLFPKLSPFYSERLKKIWTGYLGIITLLVLFFYGADFGQFAYINARLNADALIFAEDPQESLQMVWQSYPVIWILIGLIGAVLMMVWMFRRTHVGVEGKNVNVHKFTYRRRWHAAALLLLGWFMASYTNSTVPYADGFCTSVSFVAQILLTRKVLQNWLLWVFVDICYIPLFIYKHLNLSAVLYFVLIAIAYKGYLDWRKTYREQLN
;
A
#
# COMPACT_ATOMS: atom_id res chain seq x y z
N MET A 1 -14.65 19.44 -14.55
CA MET A 1 -14.17 18.75 -15.77
C MET A 1 -14.59 17.27 -15.83
N LEU A 2 -14.29 16.44 -14.81
CA LEU A 2 -14.58 14.99 -14.81
C LEU A 2 -16.05 14.58 -14.98
N ILE A 3 -17.00 15.40 -14.52
CA ILE A 3 -18.45 15.15 -14.68
C ILE A 3 -18.87 15.28 -16.15
N ARG A 4 -18.30 16.24 -16.90
CA ARG A 4 -18.54 16.38 -18.34
C ARG A 4 -18.08 15.15 -19.13
N TRP A 5 -17.05 14.45 -18.63
CA TRP A 5 -16.47 13.26 -19.25
C TRP A 5 -17.18 11.94 -18.85
N ARG A 6 -18.27 12.02 -18.06
CA ARG A 6 -19.02 10.86 -17.54
C ARG A 6 -18.14 9.79 -16.88
N VAL A 7 -17.13 10.24 -16.12
CA VAL A 7 -16.21 9.36 -15.37
C VAL A 7 -16.96 8.76 -14.16
N PRO A 8 -16.80 7.46 -13.83
CA PRO A 8 -17.47 6.84 -12.68
C PRO A 8 -17.22 7.57 -11.36
N LYS A 9 -18.22 7.54 -10.44
CA LYS A 9 -18.14 8.19 -9.12
C LYS A 9 -16.89 7.74 -8.32
N THR A 10 -16.55 6.46 -8.41
CA THR A 10 -15.35 5.86 -7.81
C THR A 10 -14.07 6.55 -8.26
N ILE A 11 -13.90 6.75 -9.56
CA ILE A 11 -12.71 7.37 -10.14
C ILE A 11 -12.65 8.87 -9.81
N GLN A 12 -13.79 9.57 -9.83
CA GLN A 12 -13.84 10.97 -9.40
C GLN A 12 -13.40 11.13 -7.93
N TRP A 13 -13.80 10.18 -7.08
CA TRP A 13 -13.40 10.15 -5.68
C TRP A 13 -11.91 9.82 -5.52
N LEU A 14 -11.39 8.82 -6.25
CA LEU A 14 -9.96 8.49 -6.26
C LEU A 14 -9.08 9.68 -6.64
N VAL A 15 -9.46 10.46 -7.66
CA VAL A 15 -8.69 11.66 -8.06
C VAL A 15 -8.69 12.70 -6.94
N LYS A 16 -9.81 12.92 -6.25
CA LYS A 16 -9.85 13.85 -5.10
C LYS A 16 -8.98 13.35 -3.94
N LEU A 17 -9.05 12.07 -3.62
CA LEU A 17 -8.23 11.46 -2.58
C LEU A 17 -6.74 11.58 -2.92
N PHE A 18 -6.36 11.31 -4.17
CA PHE A 18 -4.99 11.46 -4.65
C PHE A 18 -4.46 12.87 -4.40
N LEU A 19 -5.22 13.91 -4.77
CA LEU A 19 -4.83 15.31 -4.55
C LEU A 19 -4.72 15.66 -3.06
N ILE A 20 -5.64 15.13 -2.24
CA ILE A 20 -5.60 15.33 -0.78
C ILE A 20 -4.34 14.72 -0.18
N TYR A 21 -4.00 13.47 -0.50
CA TYR A 21 -2.79 12.86 0.03
C TYR A 21 -1.52 13.54 -0.49
N LEU A 22 -1.51 13.96 -1.77
CA LEU A 22 -0.40 14.74 -2.32
C LEU A 22 -0.19 16.03 -1.54
N PHE A 23 -1.27 16.74 -1.21
CA PHE A 23 -1.22 17.94 -0.38
C PHE A 23 -0.68 17.64 1.02
N ILE A 24 -1.20 16.60 1.70
CA ILE A 24 -0.76 16.21 3.04
C ILE A 24 0.73 15.89 3.05
N PHE A 25 1.21 15.03 2.16
CA PHE A 25 2.63 14.66 2.11
C PHE A 25 3.54 15.83 1.76
N THR A 26 3.11 16.68 0.83
CA THR A 26 3.84 17.90 0.48
C THR A 26 3.91 18.86 1.67
N ALA A 27 2.83 18.99 2.44
CA ALA A 27 2.79 19.83 3.64
C ALA A 27 3.76 19.32 4.72
N PHE A 28 3.79 18.01 4.99
CA PHE A 28 4.79 17.41 5.89
C PHE A 28 6.22 17.65 5.41
N ARG A 29 6.47 17.53 4.10
CA ARG A 29 7.80 17.81 3.55
C ARG A 29 8.19 19.27 3.72
N VAL A 30 7.30 20.19 3.38
CA VAL A 30 7.55 21.63 3.55
C VAL A 30 7.80 21.94 5.02
N ALA A 31 7.03 21.36 5.95
CA ALA A 31 7.28 21.47 7.38
C ALA A 31 8.69 20.99 7.77
N THR A 32 9.14 19.82 7.28
CA THR A 32 10.51 19.35 7.57
C THR A 32 11.59 20.28 7.04
N VAL A 33 11.39 20.89 5.86
CA VAL A 33 12.33 21.88 5.32
C VAL A 33 12.34 23.15 6.16
N ILE A 34 11.17 23.64 6.59
CA ILE A 34 11.08 24.85 7.42
C ILE A 34 11.76 24.64 8.77
N CYS A 35 11.55 23.49 9.41
CA CYS A 35 12.05 23.23 10.76
C CYS A 35 13.52 22.80 10.80
N PHE A 36 14.00 22.03 9.81
CA PHE A 36 15.30 21.35 9.91
C PHE A 36 16.28 21.64 8.77
N LYS A 37 15.99 22.62 7.90
CA LYS A 37 16.94 22.99 6.85
C LYS A 37 18.27 23.51 7.46
N PRO A 38 19.43 22.95 7.07
CA PRO A 38 20.73 23.48 7.47
C PRO A 38 20.94 24.90 6.92
N LYS A 39 21.49 25.81 7.73
CA LYS A 39 21.75 27.21 7.33
C LYS A 39 22.72 27.33 6.13
N ASN A 40 23.57 26.33 5.93
CA ASN A 40 24.62 26.33 4.91
C ASN A 40 24.13 25.98 3.50
N ILE A 41 22.88 25.55 3.34
CA ILE A 41 22.34 25.08 2.06
C ILE A 41 21.29 26.08 1.56
N ALA A 42 21.36 26.46 0.29
CA ALA A 42 20.37 27.33 -0.32
C ALA A 42 19.10 26.54 -0.68
N VAL A 43 17.93 27.21 -0.72
CA VAL A 43 16.65 26.52 -0.99
C VAL A 43 16.60 25.92 -2.39
N TYR A 44 17.31 26.50 -3.37
CA TYR A 44 17.34 25.99 -4.74
C TYR A 44 18.04 24.62 -4.85
N GLU A 45 19.01 24.34 -3.99
CA GLU A 45 19.77 23.08 -3.98
C GLU A 45 18.91 21.90 -3.50
N LEU A 46 17.87 22.19 -2.71
CA LEU A 46 16.93 21.20 -2.21
C LEU A 46 15.94 20.70 -3.27
N GLY A 47 15.94 21.28 -4.48
CA GLY A 47 15.02 20.89 -5.55
C GLY A 47 15.14 19.41 -5.93
N SER A 48 16.35 18.87 -5.98
CA SER A 48 16.60 17.46 -6.29
C SER A 48 16.08 16.53 -5.19
N SER A 49 16.31 16.88 -3.92
CA SER A 49 15.80 16.14 -2.75
C SER A 49 14.28 16.21 -2.67
N PHE A 50 13.69 17.36 -2.99
CA PHE A 50 12.24 17.55 -3.01
C PHE A 50 11.58 16.72 -4.11
N TRP A 51 12.19 16.68 -5.30
CA TRP A 51 11.74 15.84 -6.41
C TRP A 51 11.82 14.36 -6.06
N LEU A 52 12.93 13.91 -5.47
CA LEU A 52 13.09 12.53 -5.01
C LEU A 52 12.03 12.18 -3.97
N GLY A 53 11.79 13.06 -3.00
CA GLY A 53 10.74 12.88 -2.02
C GLY A 53 9.35 12.77 -2.65
N LEU A 54 9.04 13.62 -3.65
CA LEU A 54 7.73 13.62 -4.30
C LEU A 54 7.46 12.29 -5.01
N LYS A 55 8.50 11.66 -5.57
CA LYS A 55 8.40 10.29 -6.12
C LYS A 55 7.99 9.26 -5.06
N TYR A 56 8.57 9.34 -3.86
CA TYR A 56 8.19 8.46 -2.74
C TYR A 56 6.75 8.71 -2.29
N ASP A 57 6.31 9.96 -2.23
CA ASP A 57 4.92 10.28 -1.87
C ASP A 57 3.96 9.70 -2.90
N LEU A 58 4.22 9.90 -4.19
CA LEU A 58 3.41 9.35 -5.28
C LEU A 58 3.27 7.83 -5.19
N ARG A 59 4.34 7.14 -4.79
CA ARG A 59 4.32 5.69 -4.53
C ARG A 59 3.42 5.34 -3.34
N TRP A 60 3.53 6.04 -2.22
CA TRP A 60 2.68 5.81 -1.05
C TRP A 60 1.20 6.08 -1.33
N ILE A 61 0.88 7.17 -2.02
CA ILE A 61 -0.49 7.47 -2.46
C ILE A 61 -1.02 6.35 -3.34
N SER A 62 -0.20 5.85 -4.27
CA SER A 62 -0.59 4.76 -5.15
C SER A 62 -0.86 3.48 -4.36
N PHE A 63 -0.03 3.14 -3.39
CA PHE A 63 -0.23 1.98 -2.52
C PHE A 63 -1.54 2.07 -1.71
N ILE A 64 -1.86 3.23 -1.16
CA ILE A 64 -3.10 3.45 -0.38
C ILE A 64 -4.35 3.37 -1.25
N LEU A 65 -4.30 3.86 -2.48
CA LEU A 65 -5.47 3.95 -3.37
C LEU A 65 -5.68 2.70 -4.23
N LEU A 66 -4.64 1.89 -4.46
CA LEU A 66 -4.69 0.73 -5.34
C LEU A 66 -5.72 -0.32 -4.90
N PRO A 67 -5.85 -0.70 -3.61
CA PRO A 67 -6.88 -1.64 -3.18
C PRO A 67 -8.30 -1.18 -3.53
N ILE A 68 -8.58 0.13 -3.36
CA ILE A 68 -9.86 0.72 -3.74
C ILE A 68 -10.06 0.62 -5.25
N ALA A 69 -9.04 0.95 -6.05
CA ALA A 69 -9.12 0.90 -7.50
C ALA A 69 -9.34 -0.52 -8.04
N VAL A 70 -8.63 -1.52 -7.49
CA VAL A 70 -8.72 -2.93 -7.88
C VAL A 70 -10.07 -3.51 -7.50
N ILE A 71 -10.47 -3.40 -6.23
CA ILE A 71 -11.72 -3.99 -5.75
C ILE A 71 -12.93 -3.31 -6.38
N SER A 72 -12.82 -2.01 -6.68
CA SER A 72 -13.86 -1.28 -7.38
C SER A 72 -14.10 -1.76 -8.81
N LEU A 73 -13.23 -2.61 -9.42
CA LEU A 73 -13.51 -3.31 -10.70
C LEU A 73 -14.83 -4.10 -10.64
N PHE A 74 -15.19 -4.58 -9.45
CA PHE A 74 -16.47 -5.21 -9.19
C PHE A 74 -17.45 -4.18 -8.65
N PRO A 75 -18.50 -3.80 -9.41
CA PRO A 75 -19.39 -2.69 -9.03
C PRO A 75 -20.09 -2.88 -7.68
N LYS A 76 -20.37 -4.14 -7.30
CA LYS A 76 -20.97 -4.51 -6.01
C LYS A 76 -20.09 -4.22 -4.80
N LEU A 77 -18.76 -4.12 -4.99
CA LEU A 77 -17.79 -3.85 -3.91
C LEU A 77 -17.34 -2.39 -3.87
N SER A 78 -17.88 -1.56 -4.77
CA SER A 78 -17.49 -0.17 -4.86
C SER A 78 -17.96 0.66 -3.64
N PRO A 79 -17.19 1.69 -3.23
CA PRO A 79 -17.56 2.59 -2.13
C PRO A 79 -18.91 3.33 -2.28
N PHE A 80 -19.48 3.33 -3.49
CA PHE A 80 -20.74 4.02 -3.82
C PHE A 80 -21.91 3.06 -4.07
N TYR A 81 -21.75 1.77 -3.79
CA TYR A 81 -22.82 0.77 -3.97
C TYR A 81 -23.74 0.63 -2.74
N SER A 82 -23.18 0.70 -1.53
CA SER A 82 -23.91 0.52 -0.27
C SER A 82 -23.33 1.37 0.86
N GLU A 83 -24.17 1.83 1.78
CA GLU A 83 -23.75 2.55 2.98
C GLU A 83 -22.80 1.71 3.87
N ARG A 84 -22.93 0.38 3.87
CA ARG A 84 -21.98 -0.49 4.58
C ARG A 84 -20.58 -0.42 3.98
N LEU A 85 -20.48 -0.53 2.65
CA LEU A 85 -19.19 -0.45 1.93
C LEU A 85 -18.57 0.93 2.05
N LYS A 86 -19.37 1.99 2.00
CA LYS A 86 -18.91 3.34 2.31
C LYS A 86 -18.23 3.41 3.66
N LYS A 87 -18.88 2.92 4.74
CA LYS A 87 -18.28 2.89 6.09
C LYS A 87 -16.97 2.10 6.13
N ILE A 88 -16.95 0.91 5.53
CA ILE A 88 -15.75 0.05 5.46
C ILE A 88 -14.60 0.79 4.78
N TRP A 89 -14.84 1.35 3.59
CA TRP A 89 -13.80 2.06 2.83
C TRP A 89 -13.35 3.36 3.49
N THR A 90 -14.25 4.10 4.13
CA THR A 90 -13.87 5.28 4.93
C THR A 90 -13.08 4.90 6.17
N GLY A 91 -13.40 3.76 6.80
CA GLY A 91 -12.67 3.22 7.94
C GLY A 91 -11.26 2.77 7.54
N TYR A 92 -11.14 2.03 6.44
CA TYR A 92 -9.85 1.66 5.84
C TYR A 92 -8.98 2.88 5.57
N LEU A 93 -9.51 3.91 4.89
CA LEU A 93 -8.77 5.15 4.62
C LEU A 93 -8.40 5.89 5.91
N GLY A 94 -9.28 5.93 6.90
CA GLY A 94 -9.00 6.53 8.21
C GLY A 94 -7.84 5.82 8.92
N ILE A 95 -7.89 4.49 9.02
CA ILE A 95 -6.86 3.67 9.70
C ILE A 95 -5.53 3.75 8.98
N ILE A 96 -5.50 3.57 7.64
CA ILE A 96 -4.24 3.60 6.90
C ILE A 96 -3.60 4.99 6.94
N THR A 97 -4.40 6.05 6.88
CA THR A 97 -3.87 7.41 6.99
C THR A 97 -3.36 7.68 8.41
N LEU A 98 -4.07 7.22 9.43
CA LEU A 98 -3.62 7.32 10.81
C LEU A 98 -2.24 6.68 10.99
N LEU A 99 -2.08 5.47 10.49
CA LEU A 99 -0.81 4.75 10.53
C LEU A 99 0.29 5.54 9.81
N VAL A 100 0.00 6.04 8.61
CA VAL A 100 0.95 6.86 7.84
C VAL A 100 1.34 8.14 8.60
N LEU A 101 0.37 8.88 9.14
CA LEU A 101 0.60 10.11 9.90
C LEU A 101 1.38 9.83 11.19
N PHE A 102 1.12 8.70 11.84
CA PHE A 102 1.86 8.26 13.01
C PHE A 102 3.34 8.06 12.68
N PHE A 103 3.67 7.32 11.62
CA PHE A 103 5.06 7.11 11.23
C PHE A 103 5.74 8.40 10.76
N TYR A 104 5.05 9.28 10.03
CA TYR A 104 5.59 10.59 9.64
C TYR A 104 5.82 11.50 10.87
N GLY A 105 4.91 11.47 11.85
CA GLY A 105 5.07 12.22 13.10
C GLY A 105 6.20 11.68 13.96
N ALA A 106 6.32 10.36 14.08
CA ALA A 106 7.40 9.69 14.80
C ALA A 106 8.77 9.97 14.13
N ASP A 107 8.85 9.88 12.80
CA ASP A 107 10.06 10.22 12.06
C ASP A 107 10.43 11.70 12.22
N PHE A 108 9.44 12.60 12.21
CA PHE A 108 9.67 14.03 12.48
C PHE A 108 10.22 14.26 13.90
N GLY A 109 9.65 13.59 14.91
CA GLY A 109 10.10 13.67 16.30
C GLY A 109 11.52 13.12 16.49
N GLN A 110 11.79 11.93 15.93
CA GLN A 110 13.12 11.30 15.95
C GLN A 110 14.17 12.21 15.28
N PHE A 111 13.82 12.78 14.12
CA PHE A 111 14.71 13.69 13.40
C PHE A 111 14.98 14.97 14.20
N ALA A 112 13.99 15.49 14.92
CA ALA A 112 14.17 16.64 15.79
C ALA A 112 15.15 16.37 16.95
N TYR A 113 15.16 15.14 17.47
CA TYR A 113 15.96 14.77 18.63
C TYR A 113 17.37 14.29 18.27
N ILE A 114 17.50 13.43 17.25
CA ILE A 114 18.75 12.71 16.91
C ILE A 114 19.33 13.15 15.56
N ASN A 115 18.61 13.95 14.76
CA ASN A 115 18.96 14.26 13.36
C ASN A 115 19.11 13.00 12.47
N ALA A 116 18.46 11.90 12.87
CA ALA A 116 18.42 10.63 12.15
C ALA A 116 16.98 10.28 11.77
N ARG A 117 16.81 9.57 10.65
CA ARG A 117 15.52 9.04 10.22
C ARG A 117 15.16 7.79 11.01
N LEU A 118 13.86 7.50 11.07
CA LEU A 118 13.35 6.29 11.69
C LEU A 118 13.84 5.05 10.92
N ASN A 119 14.52 4.15 11.63
CA ASN A 119 15.15 2.95 11.09
C ASN A 119 14.90 1.74 12.02
N ALA A 120 15.44 0.58 11.65
CA ALA A 120 15.23 -0.67 12.38
C ALA A 120 15.80 -0.66 13.81
N ASP A 121 16.68 0.28 14.15
CA ASP A 121 17.22 0.46 15.50
C ASP A 121 16.12 0.77 16.51
N ALA A 122 14.96 1.28 16.06
CA ALA A 122 13.78 1.45 16.89
C ALA A 122 13.23 0.12 17.46
N LEU A 123 13.57 -1.03 16.87
CA LEU A 123 13.16 -2.34 17.36
C LEU A 123 13.90 -2.75 18.64
N ILE A 124 15.05 -2.14 18.95
CA ILE A 124 15.77 -2.36 20.21
C ILE A 124 14.90 -1.95 21.40
N PHE A 125 14.08 -0.91 21.24
CA PHE A 125 13.14 -0.46 22.26
C PHE A 125 11.98 -1.45 22.53
N ALA A 126 11.80 -2.46 21.66
CA ALA A 126 10.80 -3.51 21.83
C ALA A 126 11.30 -4.68 22.69
N GLU A 127 12.62 -4.80 22.91
CA GLU A 127 13.19 -5.84 23.78
C GLU A 127 12.84 -5.57 25.25
N ASP A 128 12.88 -4.29 25.68
CA ASP A 128 12.48 -3.84 27.02
C ASP A 128 11.37 -2.77 26.95
N PRO A 129 10.09 -3.17 26.74
CA PRO A 129 8.99 -2.24 26.51
C PRO A 129 8.68 -1.32 27.70
N GLN A 130 8.92 -1.81 28.91
CA GLN A 130 8.59 -1.06 30.14
C GLN A 130 9.52 0.14 30.31
N GLU A 131 10.83 -0.08 30.14
CA GLU A 131 11.83 0.97 30.25
C GLU A 131 11.69 1.97 29.10
N SER A 132 11.46 1.51 27.87
CA SER A 132 11.26 2.40 26.72
C SER A 132 9.99 3.26 26.83
N LEU A 133 8.89 2.72 27.39
CA LEU A 133 7.68 3.50 27.66
C LEU A 133 7.92 4.59 28.71
N GLN A 134 8.70 4.30 29.76
CA GLN A 134 9.06 5.32 30.76
C GLN A 134 9.93 6.42 30.14
N MET A 135 10.92 6.06 29.31
CA MET A 135 11.74 7.03 28.58
C MET A 135 10.89 7.94 27.69
N VAL A 136 9.91 7.37 26.98
CA VAL A 136 9.01 8.15 26.11
C VAL A 136 8.11 9.06 26.93
N TRP A 137 7.58 8.59 28.06
CA TRP A 137 6.70 9.36 28.93
C TRP A 137 7.40 10.56 29.58
N GLN A 138 8.67 10.41 29.94
CA GLN A 138 9.48 11.48 30.53
C GLN A 138 10.03 12.45 29.47
N SER A 139 10.40 11.95 28.29
CA SER A 139 11.09 12.74 27.25
C SER A 139 10.14 13.45 26.30
N TYR A 140 8.96 12.88 26.04
CA TYR A 140 8.01 13.39 25.05
C TYR A 140 6.67 13.77 25.69
N PRO A 141 6.01 14.84 25.21
CA PRO A 141 4.68 15.22 25.66
C PRO A 141 3.60 14.29 25.08
N VAL A 142 3.56 13.04 25.55
CA VAL A 142 2.73 11.95 25.00
C VAL A 142 1.24 12.32 24.93
N ILE A 143 0.72 13.00 25.95
CA ILE A 143 -0.69 13.40 26.02
C ILE A 143 -1.07 14.31 24.84
N TRP A 144 -0.24 15.30 24.52
CA TRP A 144 -0.47 16.22 23.41
C TRP A 144 -0.35 15.53 22.05
N ILE A 145 0.60 14.59 21.93
CA ILE A 145 0.75 13.77 20.73
C ILE A 145 -0.51 12.91 20.51
N LEU A 146 -1.02 12.27 21.57
CA LEU A 146 -2.25 11.46 21.48
C LEU A 146 -3.49 12.30 21.14
N ILE A 147 -3.63 13.49 21.74
CA ILE A 147 -4.72 14.42 21.40
C ILE A 147 -4.62 14.86 19.94
N GLY A 148 -3.42 15.23 19.48
CA GLY A 148 -3.17 15.61 18.09
C GLY A 148 -3.49 14.46 17.12
N LEU A 149 -3.12 13.23 17.49
CA LEU A 149 -3.40 12.03 16.73
C LEU A 149 -4.91 11.78 16.63
N ILE A 150 -5.64 11.83 17.75
CA ILE A 150 -7.11 11.68 17.78
C ILE A 150 -7.78 12.79 16.94
N GLY A 151 -7.34 14.03 17.09
CA GLY A 151 -7.82 15.16 16.30
C GLY A 151 -7.60 14.95 14.80
N ALA A 152 -6.42 14.47 14.41
CA ALA A 152 -6.10 14.11 13.04
C ALA A 152 -7.01 12.99 12.53
N VAL A 153 -7.27 11.94 13.30
CA VAL A 153 -8.21 10.87 12.93
C VAL A 153 -9.60 11.41 12.67
N LEU A 154 -10.14 12.21 13.59
CA LEU A 154 -11.48 12.78 13.47
C LEU A 154 -11.57 13.69 12.25
N MET A 155 -10.56 14.53 12.02
CA MET A 155 -10.45 15.40 10.85
C MET A 155 -10.43 14.58 9.55
N MET A 156 -9.65 13.50 9.50
CA MET A 156 -9.53 12.65 8.31
C MET A 156 -10.82 11.88 8.02
N VAL A 157 -11.44 11.29 9.03
CA VAL A 157 -12.74 10.62 8.89
C VAL A 157 -13.81 11.61 8.40
N TRP A 158 -13.85 12.80 8.97
CA TRP A 158 -14.77 13.87 8.53
C TRP A 158 -14.51 14.28 7.09
N MET A 159 -13.25 14.47 6.70
CA MET A 159 -12.85 14.86 5.35
C MET A 159 -13.20 13.77 4.32
N PHE A 160 -12.94 12.49 4.62
CA PHE A 160 -13.29 11.39 3.72
C PHE A 160 -14.81 11.24 3.57
N ARG A 161 -15.56 11.40 4.66
CA ARG A 161 -17.03 11.43 4.59
C ARG A 161 -17.52 12.61 3.73
N ARG A 162 -16.95 13.80 3.90
CA ARG A 162 -17.31 15.00 3.14
C ARG A 162 -16.99 14.86 1.65
N THR A 163 -15.85 14.28 1.29
CA THR A 163 -15.49 14.05 -0.12
C THR A 163 -16.40 13.05 -0.81
N HIS A 164 -16.81 11.98 -0.11
CA HIS A 164 -17.75 10.99 -0.61
C HIS A 164 -19.13 11.62 -0.89
N VAL A 165 -19.72 12.30 0.11
CA VAL A 165 -21.00 13.02 -0.03
C VAL A 165 -20.91 14.10 -1.12
N GLY A 166 -19.79 14.81 -1.20
CA GLY A 166 -19.58 15.84 -2.23
C GLY A 166 -19.43 15.29 -3.65
N VAL A 167 -19.05 14.02 -3.83
CA VAL A 167 -19.09 13.34 -5.14
C VAL A 167 -20.50 12.83 -5.43
N GLU A 168 -21.21 12.33 -4.42
CA GLU A 168 -22.57 11.86 -4.57
C GLU A 168 -23.54 13.00 -4.94
N GLY A 169 -23.52 14.10 -4.19
CA GLY A 169 -24.37 15.28 -4.40
C GLY A 169 -24.20 15.94 -5.77
N LYS A 170 -22.96 16.02 -6.29
CA LYS A 170 -22.68 16.59 -7.63
C LYS A 170 -23.18 15.72 -8.78
N ASN A 171 -23.57 14.47 -8.51
CA ASN A 171 -23.96 13.48 -9.50
C ASN A 171 -25.43 13.03 -9.33
N VAL A 172 -26.23 13.71 -8.51
CA VAL A 172 -27.66 13.39 -8.24
C VAL A 172 -28.50 13.48 -9.52
N ASN A 173 -28.23 14.47 -10.38
CA ASN A 173 -29.02 14.71 -11.60
C ASN A 173 -28.64 13.81 -12.79
N VAL A 174 -27.68 12.89 -12.61
CA VAL A 174 -27.19 12.03 -13.69
C VAL A 174 -27.85 10.64 -13.58
N HIS A 175 -28.85 10.40 -14.43
CA HIS A 175 -29.72 9.20 -14.36
C HIS A 175 -29.00 7.86 -14.61
N LYS A 176 -27.90 7.81 -15.38
CA LYS A 176 -27.15 6.56 -15.64
C LYS A 176 -25.64 6.82 -15.72
N PHE A 177 -24.90 6.38 -14.71
CA PHE A 177 -23.46 6.16 -14.85
C PHE A 177 -23.24 4.77 -15.45
N THR A 178 -22.86 4.71 -16.74
CA THR A 178 -22.34 3.48 -17.31
C THR A 178 -21.03 3.15 -16.61
N TYR A 179 -20.97 2.02 -15.90
CA TYR A 179 -19.76 1.51 -15.29
C TYR A 179 -18.77 1.10 -16.41
N ARG A 180 -18.04 2.06 -16.95
CA ARG A 180 -17.08 1.81 -18.05
C ARG A 180 -15.77 1.31 -17.45
N ARG A 181 -15.47 0.03 -17.70
CA ARG A 181 -14.23 -0.64 -17.26
C ARG A 181 -12.96 0.11 -17.68
N ARG A 182 -12.97 0.81 -18.83
CA ARG A 182 -11.82 1.60 -19.34
C ARG A 182 -11.27 2.63 -18.35
N TRP A 183 -12.13 3.28 -17.56
CA TRP A 183 -11.68 4.29 -16.59
C TRP A 183 -11.04 3.67 -15.35
N HIS A 184 -11.50 2.48 -14.96
CA HIS A 184 -10.88 1.72 -13.88
C HIS A 184 -9.55 1.13 -14.35
N ALA A 185 -9.49 0.60 -15.58
CA ALA A 185 -8.24 0.15 -16.20
C ALA A 185 -7.22 1.30 -16.33
N ALA A 186 -7.64 2.49 -16.78
CA ALA A 186 -6.77 3.66 -16.84
C ALA A 186 -6.25 4.09 -15.47
N ALA A 187 -7.11 4.09 -14.43
CA ALA A 187 -6.69 4.39 -13.07
C ALA A 187 -5.69 3.35 -12.54
N LEU A 188 -5.92 2.05 -12.81
CA LEU A 188 -5.01 0.98 -12.42
C LEU A 188 -3.66 1.07 -13.15
N LEU A 189 -3.67 1.36 -14.45
CA LEU A 189 -2.44 1.56 -15.22
C LEU A 189 -1.65 2.76 -14.71
N LEU A 190 -2.32 3.86 -14.37
CA LEU A 190 -1.68 5.07 -13.87
C LEU A 190 -1.09 4.86 -12.46
N LEU A 191 -1.86 4.27 -11.54
CA LEU A 191 -1.37 3.94 -10.20
C LEU A 191 -0.26 2.88 -10.25
N GLY A 192 -0.41 1.88 -11.12
CA GLY A 192 0.61 0.85 -11.37
C GLY A 192 1.88 1.43 -11.98
N TRP A 193 1.78 2.37 -12.90
CA TRP A 193 2.93 3.08 -13.49
C TRP A 193 3.68 3.90 -12.45
N PHE A 194 2.98 4.63 -11.57
CA PHE A 194 3.61 5.34 -10.46
C PHE A 194 4.32 4.38 -9.50
N MET A 195 3.71 3.24 -9.19
CA MET A 195 4.35 2.24 -8.35
C MET A 195 5.59 1.64 -9.03
N ALA A 196 5.51 1.25 -10.31
CA ALA A 196 6.61 0.63 -11.05
C ALA A 196 7.79 1.59 -11.27
N SER A 197 7.53 2.87 -11.56
CA SER A 197 8.57 3.87 -11.85
C SER A 197 9.39 4.27 -10.61
N TYR A 198 8.84 4.05 -9.41
CA TYR A 198 9.43 4.51 -8.13
C TYR A 198 9.66 3.38 -7.12
N THR A 199 9.58 2.12 -7.55
CA THR A 199 9.93 0.95 -6.73
C THR A 199 11.36 0.53 -7.04
N ASN A 200 12.23 0.52 -6.03
CA ASN A 200 13.60 0.00 -6.11
C ASN A 200 13.61 -1.54 -6.17
N SER A 201 12.86 -2.13 -7.09
CA SER A 201 13.03 -3.54 -7.46
C SER A 201 13.78 -3.56 -8.79
N THR A 202 14.83 -4.36 -8.87
CA THR A 202 15.62 -4.51 -10.09
C THR A 202 14.82 -5.19 -11.22
N VAL A 203 13.73 -5.89 -10.89
CA VAL A 203 12.89 -6.69 -11.81
C VAL A 203 11.40 -6.74 -11.35
N PRO A 204 10.69 -5.59 -11.30
CA PRO A 204 9.36 -5.50 -10.67
C PRO A 204 8.28 -6.32 -11.37
N TYR A 205 8.34 -6.45 -12.70
CA TYR A 205 7.35 -7.20 -13.47
C TYR A 205 7.48 -8.72 -13.27
N ALA A 206 8.71 -9.23 -13.27
CA ALA A 206 8.96 -10.66 -13.04
C ALA A 206 8.56 -11.06 -11.61
N ASP A 207 8.92 -10.22 -10.62
CA ASP A 207 8.57 -10.43 -9.21
C ASP A 207 7.04 -10.40 -9.00
N GLY A 208 6.36 -9.44 -9.63
CA GLY A 208 4.90 -9.33 -9.58
C GLY A 208 4.17 -10.47 -10.27
N PHE A 209 4.70 -10.99 -11.37
CA PHE A 209 4.17 -12.17 -12.05
C PHE A 209 4.28 -13.41 -11.16
N CYS A 210 5.48 -13.69 -10.61
CA CYS A 210 5.70 -14.83 -9.71
C CYS A 210 4.76 -14.77 -8.51
N THR A 211 4.66 -13.60 -7.87
CA THR A 211 3.77 -13.37 -6.73
C THR A 211 2.29 -13.61 -7.08
N SER A 212 1.84 -13.15 -8.25
CA SER A 212 0.45 -13.35 -8.69
C SER A 212 0.13 -14.82 -8.92
N VAL A 213 1.07 -15.60 -9.48
CA VAL A 213 0.92 -17.04 -9.66
C VAL A 213 0.92 -17.76 -8.31
N SER A 214 1.75 -17.34 -7.34
CA SER A 214 1.73 -17.86 -5.96
C SER A 214 0.37 -17.69 -5.29
N PHE A 215 -0.29 -16.55 -5.47
CA PHE A 215 -1.64 -16.34 -4.95
C PHE A 215 -2.65 -17.33 -5.55
N VAL A 216 -2.57 -17.59 -6.86
CA VAL A 216 -3.42 -18.59 -7.52
C VAL A 216 -3.12 -19.99 -6.99
N ALA A 217 -1.84 -20.35 -6.84
CA ALA A 217 -1.41 -21.61 -6.25
C ALA A 217 -1.96 -21.80 -4.83
N GLN A 218 -1.91 -20.76 -4.00
CA GLN A 218 -2.44 -20.78 -2.64
C GLN A 218 -3.97 -20.97 -2.62
N ILE A 219 -4.71 -20.32 -3.52
CA ILE A 219 -6.16 -20.50 -3.61
C ILE A 219 -6.50 -21.93 -4.07
N LEU A 220 -5.77 -22.49 -5.03
CA LEU A 220 -6.00 -23.87 -5.47
C LEU A 220 -5.63 -24.90 -4.38
N LEU A 221 -4.59 -24.62 -3.59
CA LEU A 221 -4.20 -25.44 -2.44
C LEU A 221 -5.31 -25.47 -1.39
N THR A 222 -5.90 -24.32 -1.03
CA THR A 222 -7.02 -24.27 -0.07
C THR A 222 -8.28 -24.96 -0.58
N ARG A 223 -8.49 -24.99 -1.91
CA ARG A 223 -9.58 -25.73 -2.57
C ARG A 223 -9.26 -27.21 -2.82
N LYS A 224 -8.13 -27.72 -2.33
CA LYS A 224 -7.65 -29.10 -2.52
C LYS A 224 -7.56 -29.54 -3.99
N VAL A 225 -7.23 -28.64 -4.92
CA VAL A 225 -7.08 -28.95 -6.34
C VAL A 225 -5.66 -29.44 -6.63
N LEU A 226 -5.50 -30.61 -7.25
CA LEU A 226 -4.19 -31.24 -7.51
C LEU A 226 -3.21 -30.35 -8.31
N GLN A 227 -3.73 -29.52 -9.23
CA GLN A 227 -2.93 -28.62 -10.09
C GLN A 227 -2.13 -27.56 -9.30
N ASN A 228 -2.47 -27.30 -8.03
CA ASN A 228 -1.76 -26.33 -7.21
C ASN A 228 -0.25 -26.63 -7.12
N TRP A 229 0.13 -27.91 -7.03
CA TRP A 229 1.52 -28.31 -6.87
C TRP A 229 2.37 -28.03 -8.11
N LEU A 230 1.76 -28.13 -9.31
CA LEU A 230 2.43 -27.75 -10.55
C LEU A 230 2.69 -26.24 -10.61
N LEU A 231 1.77 -25.43 -10.07
CA LEU A 231 1.99 -23.99 -9.96
C LEU A 231 3.09 -23.64 -8.96
N TRP A 232 3.18 -24.34 -7.83
CA TRP A 232 4.29 -24.17 -6.87
C TRP A 232 5.65 -24.48 -7.49
N VAL A 233 5.77 -25.61 -8.20
CA VAL A 233 7.01 -25.95 -8.94
C VAL A 233 7.36 -24.86 -9.96
N PHE A 234 6.38 -24.38 -10.73
CA PHE A 234 6.61 -23.32 -11.72
C PHE A 234 7.09 -22.00 -11.08
N VAL A 235 6.44 -21.58 -9.99
CA VAL A 235 6.79 -20.37 -9.24
C VAL A 235 8.21 -20.48 -8.67
N ASP A 236 8.56 -21.62 -8.09
CA ASP A 236 9.87 -21.81 -7.50
C ASP A 236 10.99 -21.79 -8.56
N ILE A 237 10.74 -22.39 -9.73
CA ILE A 237 11.64 -22.29 -10.89
C ILE A 237 11.84 -20.84 -11.34
N CYS A 238 10.79 -20.01 -11.30
CA CYS A 238 10.91 -18.60 -11.65
C CYS A 238 11.69 -17.80 -10.58
N TYR A 239 11.57 -18.14 -9.29
CA TYR A 239 12.23 -17.43 -8.20
C TYR A 239 13.74 -17.69 -8.11
N ILE A 240 14.22 -18.89 -8.46
CA ILE A 240 15.66 -19.23 -8.44
C ILE A 240 16.52 -18.23 -9.24
N PRO A 241 16.30 -17.99 -10.55
CA PRO A 241 17.10 -17.04 -11.32
C PRO A 241 16.93 -15.60 -10.82
N LEU A 242 15.74 -15.24 -10.30
CA LEU A 242 15.51 -13.93 -9.70
C LEU A 242 16.34 -13.70 -8.44
N PHE A 243 16.46 -14.71 -7.56
CA PHE A 243 17.26 -14.60 -6.35
C PHE A 243 18.77 -14.66 -6.62
N ILE A 244 19.20 -15.43 -7.61
CA ILE A 244 20.60 -15.42 -8.09
C ILE A 244 20.95 -14.02 -8.63
N TYR A 245 20.07 -13.41 -9.44
CA TYR A 245 20.26 -12.06 -9.96
C TYR A 245 20.29 -10.99 -8.85
N LYS A 246 19.52 -11.18 -7.77
CA LYS A 246 19.53 -10.30 -6.59
C LYS A 246 20.69 -10.58 -5.62
N HIS A 247 21.62 -11.48 -5.95
CA HIS A 247 22.72 -11.95 -5.08
C HIS A 247 22.26 -12.60 -3.76
N LEU A 248 21.02 -13.11 -3.71
CA LEU A 248 20.42 -13.78 -2.56
C LEU A 248 20.55 -15.30 -2.69
N ASN A 249 21.79 -15.80 -2.66
CA ASN A 249 22.09 -17.21 -2.95
C ASN A 249 21.43 -18.19 -1.97
N LEU A 250 21.34 -17.83 -0.68
CA LEU A 250 20.69 -18.67 0.32
C LEU A 250 19.20 -18.88 0.01
N SER A 251 18.50 -17.82 -0.40
CA SER A 251 17.11 -17.89 -0.81
C SER A 251 16.93 -18.72 -2.08
N ALA A 252 17.85 -18.63 -3.05
CA ALA A 252 17.81 -19.47 -4.25
C ALA A 252 17.90 -20.97 -3.91
N VAL A 253 18.78 -21.34 -2.97
CA VAL A 253 18.90 -22.74 -2.49
C VAL A 253 17.62 -23.19 -1.79
N LEU A 254 17.02 -22.33 -0.95
CA LEU A 254 15.75 -22.65 -0.29
C LEU A 254 14.65 -22.95 -1.32
N TYR A 255 14.50 -22.12 -2.34
CA TYR A 255 13.49 -22.33 -3.40
C TYR A 255 13.77 -23.58 -4.24
N PHE A 256 15.03 -23.95 -4.44
CA PHE A 256 15.39 -25.23 -5.05
C PHE A 256 14.92 -26.43 -4.20
N VAL A 257 15.05 -26.36 -2.87
CA VAL A 257 14.50 -27.39 -1.98
C VAL A 257 12.97 -27.41 -2.03
N LEU A 258 12.32 -26.25 -2.12
CA LEU A 258 10.86 -26.14 -2.25
C LEU A 258 10.33 -26.82 -3.52
N ILE A 259 11.05 -26.77 -4.65
CA ILE A 259 10.71 -27.55 -5.86
C ILE A 259 10.58 -29.03 -5.54
N ALA A 260 11.57 -29.60 -4.83
CA ALA A 260 11.58 -31.03 -4.51
C ALA A 260 10.41 -31.41 -3.59
N ILE A 261 10.09 -30.54 -2.63
CA ILE A 261 8.94 -30.72 -1.73
C ILE A 261 7.63 -30.64 -2.50
N ALA A 262 7.46 -29.62 -3.36
CA ALA A 262 6.26 -29.43 -4.16
C ALA A 262 6.03 -30.59 -5.14
N TYR A 263 7.12 -31.11 -5.73
CA TYR A 263 7.06 -32.29 -6.60
C TYR A 263 6.62 -33.55 -5.84
N LYS A 264 7.15 -33.79 -4.64
CA LYS A 264 6.69 -34.91 -3.78
C LYS A 264 5.22 -34.74 -3.39
N GLY A 265 4.82 -33.54 -2.99
CA GLY A 265 3.42 -33.20 -2.68
C GLY A 265 2.46 -33.50 -3.84
N TYR A 266 2.87 -33.22 -5.08
CA TYR A 266 2.10 -33.59 -6.28
C TYR A 266 1.92 -35.10 -6.42
N LEU A 267 3.00 -35.88 -6.26
CA LEU A 267 2.96 -37.33 -6.39
C LEU A 267 2.04 -37.98 -5.34
N ASP A 268 2.19 -37.55 -4.08
CA ASP A 268 1.41 -38.09 -2.96
C ASP A 268 -0.08 -37.79 -3.14
N TRP A 269 -0.44 -36.54 -3.48
CA TRP A 269 -1.84 -36.19 -3.70
C TRP A 269 -2.43 -36.83 -4.94
N ARG A 270 -1.63 -37.05 -5.99
CA ARG A 270 -2.07 -37.78 -7.19
C ARG A 270 -2.38 -39.24 -6.87
N LYS A 271 -1.60 -39.85 -5.97
CA LYS A 271 -1.86 -41.23 -5.50
C LYS A 271 -3.19 -41.29 -4.75
N THR A 272 -3.38 -40.43 -3.75
CA THR A 272 -4.65 -40.35 -2.99
C THR A 272 -5.85 -40.05 -3.88
N TYR A 273 -5.70 -39.15 -4.86
CA TYR A 273 -6.79 -38.84 -5.81
C TYR A 273 -7.17 -40.03 -6.69
N ARG A 274 -6.20 -40.85 -7.11
CA ARG A 274 -6.46 -42.10 -7.85
C ARG A 274 -7.12 -43.16 -6.99
N GLU A 275 -6.73 -43.29 -5.72
CA GLU A 275 -7.34 -44.20 -4.76
C GLU A 275 -8.81 -43.85 -4.46
N GLN A 276 -9.18 -42.57 -4.52
CA GLN A 276 -10.58 -42.13 -4.34
C GLN A 276 -11.45 -42.31 -5.59
N LEU A 277 -10.84 -42.50 -6.76
CA LEU A 277 -11.55 -42.66 -8.03
C LEU A 277 -11.85 -44.12 -8.37
N ASN A 278 -11.11 -45.04 -7.74
CA ASN A 278 -11.28 -46.50 -7.83
C ASN A 278 -12.15 -46.99 -6.67
#